data_AF-A0A1X1H9F1-F1
#
_entry.id   AF-A0A1X1H9F1-F1
#
_cell.length_a   1.000
_cell.length_b   1.000
_cell.length_c   1.000
_cell.angle_alpha   90.00
_cell.angle_beta   90.00
_cell.angle_gamma   90.00
#
_symmetry.space_group_name_H-M   'P 1'
#
loop_
_entity.id
_entity.type
_entity.pdbx_description
1 polymer ?
#
loop_
_entity_poly.entity_id
_entity_poly.type
_entity_poly.pdbx_seq_one_letter_code
_entity_poly.pdbx_strand_id
1 'polypeptide(L)'
;MDRRVIGISNTDIEDILREYTRTINEISSQSLDNLLKNFAKNSILGINNEKLEIQFSNFSKRSNILDQLKNINDSLDLRISDEQLTNIAKQFEEKLLFMKKIGENKPKSKEEMNEVMNLILSLPMMQVFQNLQELYKKFSQEMNSELESFAYIQENLLDFSGNRLNLNRTELNEFNFSKVGTGVEKFNDFSTGEKQLITFLVYSAIELPKDTPSLIIIDEPELSLHVKWQRKLLKNLLKKNNIKILSATHSPYILNKLEVDSMIVRKQEANEC
;
A
#
# COMPACT_ATOMS: atom_id res chain seq x y z
N MET A 1 -4.57 30.17 -2.34
CA MET A 1 -4.28 29.26 -1.20
C MET A 1 -5.54 28.44 -0.99
N ASP A 2 -5.46 27.12 -1.12
CA ASP A 2 -6.54 26.24 -0.69
C ASP A 2 -6.59 26.29 0.85
N ARG A 3 -7.75 26.66 1.41
CA ARG A 3 -7.98 26.76 2.85
C ARG A 3 -9.23 25.99 3.17
N ARG A 4 -9.09 24.97 4.03
CA ARG A 4 -10.21 24.14 4.51
C ARG A 4 -10.34 24.31 6.02
N VAL A 5 -11.58 24.43 6.49
CA VAL A 5 -11.91 24.39 7.92
C VAL A 5 -12.62 23.07 8.16
N ILE A 6 -12.07 22.30 9.09
CA ILE A 6 -12.50 20.91 9.31
C ILE A 6 -13.12 20.82 10.69
N GLY A 7 -14.35 20.32 10.75
CA GLY A 7 -15.03 19.96 12.00
C GLY A 7 -15.14 18.45 12.15
N ILE A 8 -15.48 17.99 13.35
CA ILE A 8 -15.84 16.59 13.57
C ILE A 8 -17.28 16.42 13.07
N SER A 9 -17.43 16.04 11.80
CA SER A 9 -18.70 15.70 11.18
C SER A 9 -18.68 14.24 10.78
N ASN A 10 -19.73 13.48 11.15
CA ASN A 10 -19.80 12.06 10.82
C ASN A 10 -19.92 11.83 9.32
N THR A 11 -20.62 12.72 8.59
CA THR A 11 -20.81 12.62 7.14
C THR A 11 -19.53 12.88 6.38
N ASP A 12 -18.69 13.81 6.86
CA ASP A 12 -17.51 14.24 6.12
C ASP A 12 -16.49 13.10 5.99
N ILE A 13 -16.31 12.30 7.03
CA ILE A 13 -15.41 11.12 6.97
C ILE A 13 -15.96 10.06 6.01
N GLU A 14 -17.26 9.79 6.05
CA GLU A 14 -17.89 8.84 5.12
C GLU A 14 -17.77 9.32 3.68
N ASP A 15 -17.94 10.62 3.42
CA ASP A 15 -17.82 11.22 2.10
C ASP A 15 -16.38 11.18 1.57
N ILE A 16 -15.38 11.50 2.42
CA ILE A 16 -13.96 11.39 2.06
C ILE A 16 -13.61 9.94 1.71
N LEU A 17 -14.06 8.96 2.50
CA LEU A 17 -13.79 7.55 2.21
C LEU A 17 -14.50 7.09 0.93
N ARG A 18 -15.69 7.60 0.62
CA ARG A 18 -16.39 7.32 -0.65
C ARG A 18 -15.65 7.91 -1.85
N GLU A 19 -15.18 9.15 -1.74
CA GLU A 19 -14.38 9.77 -2.81
C GLU A 19 -13.04 9.06 -3.00
N TYR A 20 -12.39 8.68 -1.90
CA TYR A 20 -11.18 7.87 -1.94
C TYR A 20 -11.43 6.50 -2.60
N THR A 21 -12.53 5.82 -2.24
CA THR A 21 -12.97 4.56 -2.88
C THR A 21 -13.13 4.73 -4.39
N ARG A 22 -13.82 5.80 -4.82
CA ARG A 22 -14.02 6.10 -6.25
C ARG A 22 -12.68 6.29 -6.96
N THR A 23 -11.79 7.08 -6.38
CA THR A 23 -10.47 7.37 -6.95
C THR A 23 -9.64 6.10 -7.10
N ILE A 24 -9.56 5.27 -6.06
CA ILE A 24 -8.83 3.99 -6.10
C ILE A 24 -9.41 3.06 -7.17
N ASN A 25 -10.74 2.98 -7.28
CA ASN A 25 -11.40 2.15 -8.28
C ASN A 25 -11.15 2.63 -9.72
N GLU A 26 -11.20 3.94 -9.96
CA GLU A 26 -10.89 4.54 -11.26
C GLU A 26 -9.45 4.25 -11.68
N ILE A 27 -8.49 4.48 -10.78
CA ILE A 27 -7.07 4.20 -11.03
C ILE A 27 -6.87 2.71 -11.27
N SER A 28 -7.39 1.85 -10.39
CA SER A 28 -7.29 0.38 -10.54
C SER A 28 -7.79 -0.08 -11.90
N SER A 29 -8.97 0.39 -12.33
CA SER A 29 -9.52 0.05 -13.65
C SER A 29 -8.60 0.50 -14.79
N GLN A 30 -8.08 1.72 -14.75
CA GLN A 30 -7.19 2.24 -15.79
C GLN A 30 -5.85 1.49 -15.84
N SER A 31 -5.25 1.22 -14.67
CA SER A 31 -3.98 0.51 -14.58
C SER A 31 -4.11 -0.94 -15.06
N LEU A 32 -5.25 -1.60 -14.77
CA LEU A 32 -5.53 -2.96 -15.22
C LEU A 32 -5.79 -3.02 -16.74
N ASP A 33 -6.53 -2.05 -17.28
CA ASP A 33 -6.69 -1.88 -18.73
C ASP A 33 -5.35 -1.68 -19.44
N ASN A 34 -4.46 -0.86 -18.87
CA ASN A 34 -3.12 -0.63 -19.40
C ASN A 34 -2.27 -1.90 -19.32
N LEU A 35 -2.35 -2.65 -18.22
CA LEU A 35 -1.69 -3.95 -18.07
C LEU A 35 -2.13 -4.90 -19.18
N LEU A 36 -3.44 -5.06 -19.39
CA LEU A 36 -3.99 -5.97 -20.41
C LEU A 36 -3.58 -5.56 -21.83
N LYS A 37 -3.69 -4.27 -22.17
CA LYS A 37 -3.26 -3.75 -23.48
C LYS A 37 -1.77 -4.00 -23.72
N ASN A 38 -0.93 -3.71 -22.73
CA ASN A 38 0.51 -3.92 -22.82
C ASN A 38 0.86 -5.41 -22.87
N PHE A 39 0.17 -6.25 -22.10
CA PHE A 39 0.37 -7.69 -22.12
C PHE A 39 0.05 -8.28 -23.50
N ALA A 40 -1.11 -7.92 -24.08
CA ALA A 40 -1.50 -8.35 -25.42
C ALA A 40 -0.52 -7.86 -26.49
N LYS A 41 -0.16 -6.57 -26.46
CA LYS A 41 0.79 -5.96 -27.39
C LYS A 41 2.16 -6.64 -27.33
N ASN A 42 2.72 -6.80 -26.13
CA ASN A 42 4.03 -7.43 -25.93
C ASN A 42 4.03 -8.90 -26.34
N SER A 43 2.93 -9.62 -26.08
CA SER A 43 2.79 -11.02 -26.48
C SER A 43 2.74 -11.18 -28.00
N ILE A 44 2.00 -10.32 -28.71
CA ILE A 44 1.94 -10.33 -30.19
C ILE A 44 3.29 -9.96 -30.81
N LEU A 45 3.92 -8.88 -30.34
CA LEU A 45 5.21 -8.43 -30.86
C LEU A 45 6.33 -9.44 -30.56
N GLY A 46 6.25 -10.15 -29.43
CA GLY A 46 7.22 -11.18 -29.05
C GLY A 46 7.28 -12.36 -30.02
N ILE A 47 6.23 -12.64 -30.79
CA ILE A 47 6.20 -13.73 -31.79
C ILE A 47 7.12 -13.40 -32.98
N ASN A 48 7.28 -12.13 -33.33
CA ASN A 48 8.02 -11.69 -34.52
C ASN A 48 9.49 -11.34 -34.26
N ASN A 49 9.99 -11.55 -33.04
CA ASN A 49 11.39 -11.28 -32.73
C ASN A 49 12.28 -12.39 -33.31
N GLU A 50 12.91 -12.11 -34.46
CA GLU A 50 13.85 -13.00 -35.17
C GLU A 50 15.07 -13.39 -34.32
N LYS A 51 15.41 -12.58 -33.31
CA LYS A 51 16.36 -12.94 -32.27
C LYS A 51 15.59 -13.28 -31.00
N LEU A 52 15.66 -14.55 -30.60
CA LEU A 52 15.52 -14.93 -29.20
C LEU A 52 16.71 -14.32 -28.43
N GLU A 53 16.73 -12.99 -28.25
CA GLU A 53 17.54 -12.33 -27.24
C GLU A 53 16.91 -12.66 -25.88
N ILE A 54 17.07 -13.92 -25.48
CA ILE A 54 16.80 -14.36 -24.13
C ILE A 54 17.79 -13.58 -23.28
N GLN A 55 17.34 -12.48 -22.67
CA GLN A 55 18.14 -11.78 -21.68
C GLN A 55 18.25 -12.70 -20.46
N PHE A 56 19.22 -13.62 -20.49
CA PHE A 56 19.52 -14.60 -19.45
C PHE A 56 19.74 -13.92 -18.08
N SER A 57 20.14 -12.66 -18.08
CA SER A 57 20.24 -11.79 -16.91
C SER A 57 18.90 -11.57 -16.19
N ASN A 58 17.77 -11.51 -16.91
CA ASN A 58 16.46 -11.22 -16.32
C ASN A 58 15.90 -12.43 -15.54
N PHE A 59 16.21 -13.64 -15.98
CA PHE A 59 15.87 -14.87 -15.25
C PHE A 59 16.70 -15.09 -13.97
N SER A 60 17.82 -14.38 -13.83
CA SER A 60 18.78 -14.60 -12.75
C SER A 60 18.48 -13.81 -11.47
N LYS A 61 17.57 -12.82 -11.53
CA LYS A 61 17.18 -12.03 -10.35
C LYS A 61 16.20 -12.82 -9.50
N ARG A 62 16.75 -13.46 -8.46
CA ARG A 62 16.08 -14.15 -7.35
C ARG A 62 15.09 -13.24 -6.59
N SER A 63 13.92 -12.95 -7.16
CA SER A 63 12.74 -12.65 -6.37
C SER A 63 11.79 -13.84 -6.50
N ASN A 64 11.50 -14.47 -5.38
CA ASN A 64 10.75 -15.73 -5.20
C ASN A 64 9.64 -15.90 -6.27
N ILE A 65 9.84 -16.80 -7.25
CA ILE A 65 8.85 -17.06 -8.32
C ILE A 65 7.53 -17.50 -7.69
N LEU A 66 7.60 -18.29 -6.62
CA LEU A 66 6.45 -18.71 -5.86
C LEU A 66 5.66 -17.53 -5.29
N ASP A 67 6.31 -16.55 -4.66
CA ASP A 67 5.61 -15.39 -4.09
C ASP A 67 4.97 -14.54 -5.21
N GLN A 68 5.64 -14.42 -6.35
CA GLN A 68 5.06 -13.72 -7.51
C GLN A 68 3.84 -14.44 -8.06
N LEU A 69 3.89 -15.76 -8.16
CA LEU A 69 2.78 -16.59 -8.57
C LEU A 69 1.59 -16.48 -7.61
N LYS A 70 1.86 -16.53 -6.29
CA LYS A 70 0.83 -16.31 -5.25
C LYS A 70 0.20 -14.93 -5.35
N ASN A 71 1.02 -13.89 -5.46
CA ASN A 71 0.51 -12.52 -5.59
C ASN A 71 -0.39 -12.34 -6.83
N ILE A 72 0.00 -12.90 -7.98
CA ILE A 72 -0.83 -12.86 -9.20
C ILE A 72 -2.10 -13.67 -9.01
N ASN A 73 -2.01 -14.88 -8.44
CA ASN A 73 -3.14 -15.76 -8.17
C ASN A 73 -4.19 -15.09 -7.30
N ASP A 74 -3.76 -14.47 -6.20
CA ASP A 74 -4.65 -13.86 -5.21
C ASP A 74 -5.27 -12.57 -5.77
N SER A 75 -4.48 -11.77 -6.48
CA SER A 75 -4.94 -10.46 -6.94
C SER A 75 -5.85 -10.53 -8.17
N LEU A 76 -5.79 -11.63 -8.93
CA LEU A 76 -6.67 -11.88 -10.07
C LEU A 76 -7.76 -12.91 -9.76
N ASP A 77 -7.89 -13.38 -8.51
CA ASP A 77 -8.79 -14.47 -8.10
C ASP A 77 -8.72 -15.69 -9.04
N LEU A 78 -7.51 -16.17 -9.34
CA LEU A 78 -7.31 -17.28 -10.29
C LEU A 78 -7.67 -18.65 -9.69
N ARG A 79 -7.79 -18.74 -8.35
CA ARG A 79 -8.17 -19.95 -7.61
C ARG A 79 -7.28 -21.17 -7.88
N ILE A 80 -6.00 -20.93 -8.12
CA ILE A 80 -4.98 -21.98 -8.25
C ILE A 80 -4.54 -22.39 -6.84
N SER A 81 -4.41 -23.69 -6.58
CA SER A 81 -4.03 -24.15 -5.24
C SER A 81 -2.55 -23.87 -4.93
N ASP A 82 -2.24 -23.67 -3.65
CA ASP A 82 -0.88 -23.47 -3.17
C ASP A 82 0.09 -24.60 -3.59
N GLU A 83 -0.41 -25.84 -3.61
CA GLU A 83 0.35 -27.00 -4.07
C GLU A 83 0.68 -26.90 -5.58
N GLN A 84 -0.30 -26.49 -6.39
CA GLN A 84 -0.09 -26.29 -7.83
C GLN A 84 0.92 -25.17 -8.09
N LEU A 85 0.80 -24.03 -7.41
CA LEU A 85 1.73 -22.91 -7.54
C LEU A 85 3.15 -23.31 -7.12
N THR A 86 3.28 -24.08 -6.05
CA THR A 86 4.58 -24.61 -5.57
C THR A 86 5.23 -25.53 -6.61
N ASN A 87 4.44 -26.44 -7.20
CA ASN A 87 4.94 -27.33 -8.24
C ASN A 87 5.35 -26.58 -9.51
N ILE A 88 4.57 -25.60 -9.95
CA ILE A 88 4.88 -24.75 -11.11
C ILE A 88 6.17 -23.95 -10.87
N ALA A 89 6.29 -23.33 -9.69
CA ALA A 89 7.48 -22.57 -9.31
C ALA A 89 8.73 -23.47 -9.35
N LYS A 90 8.66 -24.66 -8.75
CA LYS A 90 9.76 -25.63 -8.73
C LYS A 90 10.18 -26.06 -10.14
N GLN A 91 9.22 -26.39 -11.01
CA GLN A 91 9.52 -26.76 -12.41
C GLN A 91 10.19 -25.61 -13.17
N PHE A 92 9.75 -24.37 -12.93
CA PHE A 92 10.36 -23.20 -13.54
C PHE A 92 11.81 -23.03 -13.07
N GLU A 93 12.04 -23.15 -11.76
CA GLU A 93 13.39 -23.07 -11.16
C GLU A 93 14.33 -24.17 -11.65
N GLU A 94 13.84 -25.40 -11.78
CA GLU A 94 14.60 -26.53 -12.33
C GLU A 94 15.03 -26.25 -13.78
N LYS A 95 14.12 -25.73 -14.61
CA LYS A 95 14.44 -25.32 -15.99
C LYS A 95 15.47 -24.19 -16.04
N LEU A 96 15.40 -23.23 -15.12
CA LEU A 96 16.39 -22.16 -15.01
C LEU A 96 17.77 -22.69 -14.61
N LEU A 97 17.83 -23.63 -13.67
CA LEU A 97 19.07 -24.25 -13.25
C LEU A 97 19.69 -25.06 -14.38
N PHE A 98 18.87 -25.85 -15.08
CA PHE A 98 19.29 -26.63 -16.24
C PHE A 98 19.80 -25.73 -17.38
N MET A 99 19.11 -24.62 -17.66
CA MET A 99 19.53 -23.62 -18.64
C MET A 99 20.93 -23.07 -18.33
N LYS A 100 21.24 -22.78 -17.06
CA LYS A 100 22.59 -22.35 -16.65
C LYS A 100 23.63 -23.44 -16.90
N LYS A 101 23.31 -24.69 -16.55
CA LYS A 101 24.21 -25.85 -16.73
C LYS A 101 24.60 -26.05 -18.20
N ILE A 102 23.64 -25.93 -19.13
CA ILE A 102 23.87 -26.10 -20.58
C ILE A 102 24.62 -24.90 -21.19
N GLY A 103 24.44 -23.69 -20.65
CA GLY A 103 25.24 -22.52 -21.05
C GLY A 103 26.73 -22.70 -20.79
N GLU A 104 27.10 -23.50 -19.79
CA GLU A 104 28.49 -23.79 -19.40
C GLU A 104 29.03 -25.09 -20.02
N ASN A 105 28.16 -26.06 -20.32
CA ASN A 105 28.56 -27.39 -20.80
C ASN A 105 27.67 -27.88 -21.95
N LYS A 106 28.27 -28.44 -22.99
CA LYS A 106 27.51 -29.13 -24.05
C LYS A 106 26.81 -30.37 -23.49
N PRO A 107 25.58 -30.68 -23.93
CA PRO A 107 24.87 -31.90 -23.55
C PRO A 107 25.66 -33.14 -23.98
N LYS A 108 25.77 -34.13 -23.08
CA LYS A 108 26.62 -35.32 -23.25
C LYS A 108 25.83 -36.62 -23.45
N SER A 109 24.55 -36.64 -23.09
CA SER A 109 23.68 -37.81 -23.25
C SER A 109 22.43 -37.51 -24.07
N LYS A 110 21.75 -38.58 -24.52
CA LYS A 110 20.46 -38.48 -25.20
C LYS A 110 19.37 -37.97 -24.24
N GLU A 111 19.43 -38.30 -22.95
CA GLU A 111 18.53 -37.71 -21.95
C GLU A 111 18.75 -36.20 -21.82
N GLU A 112 20.00 -35.74 -21.70
CA GLU A 112 20.29 -34.30 -21.63
C GLU A 112 19.84 -33.57 -22.90
N MET A 113 19.91 -34.21 -24.07
CA MET A 113 19.36 -33.64 -25.30
C MET A 113 17.83 -33.51 -25.29
N ASN A 114 17.12 -34.49 -24.72
CA ASN A 114 15.66 -34.38 -24.56
C ASN A 114 15.29 -33.25 -23.59
N GLU A 115 16.06 -33.07 -22.50
CA GLU A 115 15.87 -31.95 -21.57
C GLU A 115 16.13 -30.59 -22.24
N VAL A 116 17.14 -30.49 -23.11
CA VAL A 116 17.38 -29.28 -23.92
C VAL A 116 16.20 -29.00 -24.85
N MET A 117 15.65 -30.01 -25.52
CA MET A 117 14.46 -29.83 -26.36
C MET A 117 13.25 -29.37 -25.54
N ASN A 118 13.02 -29.97 -24.37
CA ASN A 118 11.95 -29.55 -23.45
C ASN A 118 12.14 -28.09 -22.98
N LEU A 119 13.37 -27.68 -22.69
CA LEU A 119 13.70 -26.31 -22.35
C LEU A 119 13.35 -25.37 -23.51
N ILE A 120 13.84 -25.67 -24.72
CA ILE A 120 13.61 -24.85 -25.93
C ILE A 120 12.11 -24.64 -26.18
N LEU A 121 11.31 -25.71 -26.09
CA LEU A 121 9.86 -25.64 -26.26
C LEU A 121 9.17 -24.80 -25.18
N SER A 122 9.75 -24.70 -23.99
CA SER A 122 9.18 -23.92 -22.88
C SER A 122 9.62 -22.45 -22.86
N LEU A 123 10.74 -22.10 -23.51
CA LEU A 123 11.28 -20.73 -23.50
C LEU A 123 10.26 -19.65 -23.92
N PRO A 124 9.44 -19.82 -24.98
CA PRO A 124 8.44 -18.82 -25.34
C PRO A 124 7.43 -18.56 -24.22
N MET A 125 6.95 -19.63 -23.55
CA MET A 125 6.02 -19.50 -22.43
C MET A 125 6.67 -18.85 -21.21
N MET A 126 7.95 -19.16 -20.95
CA MET A 126 8.71 -18.51 -19.89
C MET A 126 8.84 -17.00 -20.15
N GLN A 127 9.01 -16.59 -21.40
CA GLN A 127 9.07 -15.17 -21.77
C GLN A 127 7.73 -14.46 -21.60
N VAL A 128 6.63 -15.11 -22.00
CA VAL A 128 5.27 -14.58 -21.78
C VAL A 128 5.00 -14.40 -20.30
N PHE A 129 5.39 -15.38 -19.48
CA PHE A 129 5.25 -15.32 -18.03
C PHE A 129 6.06 -14.17 -17.42
N GLN A 130 7.32 -13.99 -17.81
CA GLN A 130 8.14 -12.86 -17.34
C GLN A 130 7.52 -11.50 -17.68
N ASN A 131 7.01 -11.36 -18.90
CA ASN A 131 6.34 -10.14 -19.32
C ASN A 131 5.11 -9.86 -18.44
N LEU A 132 4.30 -10.89 -18.15
CA LEU A 132 3.19 -10.76 -17.21
C LEU A 132 3.67 -10.32 -15.82
N GLN A 133 4.74 -10.93 -15.30
CA GLN A 133 5.30 -10.57 -13.99
C GLN A 133 5.76 -9.11 -13.94
N GLU A 134 6.44 -8.62 -14.98
CA GLU A 134 6.94 -7.24 -15.01
C GLU A 134 5.77 -6.23 -15.07
N LEU A 135 4.77 -6.50 -15.90
CA LEU A 135 3.59 -5.65 -16.02
C LEU A 135 2.77 -5.65 -14.73
N TYR A 136 2.60 -6.81 -14.11
CA TYR A 136 1.93 -6.94 -12.83
C TYR A 136 2.67 -6.20 -11.70
N LYS A 137 4.01 -6.27 -11.70
CA LYS A 137 4.83 -5.50 -10.76
C LYS A 137 4.60 -3.99 -10.89
N LYS A 138 4.53 -3.47 -12.13
CA LYS A 138 4.24 -2.05 -12.39
C LYS A 138 2.85 -1.67 -11.87
N PHE A 139 1.83 -2.48 -12.18
CA PHE A 139 0.47 -2.32 -11.66
C PHE A 139 0.43 -2.30 -10.12
N SER A 140 1.09 -3.26 -9.47
CA SER A 140 1.13 -3.34 -8.02
C SER A 140 1.83 -2.14 -7.38
N GLN A 141 2.90 -1.63 -8.00
CA GLN A 141 3.59 -0.42 -7.53
C GLN A 141 2.70 0.81 -7.59
N GLU A 142 1.97 0.99 -8.70
CA GLU A 142 1.00 2.08 -8.86
C GLU A 142 -0.10 1.98 -7.80
N MET A 143 -0.68 0.80 -7.60
CA MET A 143 -1.71 0.57 -6.60
C MET A 143 -1.23 0.81 -5.17
N ASN A 144 -0.02 0.35 -4.84
CA ASN A 144 0.57 0.57 -3.52
C ASN A 144 0.79 2.07 -3.26
N SER A 145 1.19 2.84 -4.27
CA SER A 145 1.38 4.29 -4.13
C SER A 145 0.07 5.01 -3.83
N GLU A 146 -1.05 4.54 -4.38
CA GLU A 146 -2.37 5.11 -4.10
C GLU A 146 -2.92 4.70 -2.74
N LEU A 147 -2.55 3.50 -2.27
CA LEU A 147 -2.91 2.96 -0.96
C LEU A 147 -2.00 3.42 0.19
N GLU A 148 -1.02 4.29 -0.06
CA GLU A 148 -0.15 4.85 0.98
C GLU A 148 -0.95 5.56 2.09
N SER A 149 -2.00 6.29 1.73
CA SER A 149 -2.86 6.96 2.70
C SER A 149 -3.60 5.96 3.60
N PHE A 150 -4.10 4.86 3.02
CA PHE A 150 -4.69 3.76 3.77
C PHE A 150 -3.68 3.10 4.72
N ALA A 151 -2.49 2.76 4.21
CA ALA A 151 -1.42 2.16 5.01
C ALA A 151 -1.00 3.05 6.18
N TYR A 152 -0.87 4.36 5.94
CA TYR A 152 -0.58 5.34 6.97
C TYR A 152 -1.66 5.38 8.06
N ILE A 153 -2.95 5.41 7.70
CA ILE A 153 -4.03 5.42 8.70
C ILE A 153 -3.98 4.14 9.52
N GLN A 154 -3.82 2.98 8.87
CA GLN A 154 -3.80 1.68 9.53
C GLN A 154 -2.62 1.54 10.51
N GLU A 155 -1.41 1.95 10.12
CA GLU A 155 -0.23 1.92 10.99
C GLU A 155 -0.42 2.81 12.24
N ASN A 156 -0.99 4.01 12.04
CA ASN A 156 -1.26 4.92 13.14
C ASN A 156 -2.35 4.37 14.08
N LEU A 157 -3.46 3.83 13.54
CA LEU A 157 -4.49 3.20 14.35
C LEU A 157 -3.96 2.03 15.18
N LEU A 158 -3.05 1.22 14.60
CA LEU A 158 -2.35 0.17 15.33
C LEU A 158 -1.53 0.75 16.49
N ASP A 159 -0.75 1.82 16.27
CA ASP A 159 0.04 2.47 17.32
C ASP A 159 -0.83 3.08 18.43
N PHE A 160 -1.94 3.73 18.08
CA PHE A 160 -2.84 4.34 19.07
C PHE A 160 -3.64 3.31 19.85
N SER A 161 -4.22 2.32 19.17
CA SER A 161 -5.29 1.49 19.73
C SER A 161 -4.87 0.06 20.04
N GLY A 162 -3.73 -0.42 19.52
CA GLY A 162 -3.28 -1.79 19.68
C GLY A 162 -4.26 -2.81 19.08
N ASN A 163 -4.69 -2.57 17.83
CA ASN A 163 -5.72 -3.35 17.09
C ASN A 163 -7.15 -3.22 17.59
N ARG A 164 -7.47 -2.28 18.48
CA ARG A 164 -8.87 -2.06 18.89
C ARG A 164 -9.67 -1.32 17.82
N LEU A 165 -9.02 -0.45 17.05
CA LEU A 165 -9.60 0.29 15.93
C LEU A 165 -8.87 -0.11 14.66
N ASN A 166 -9.62 -0.47 13.62
CA ASN A 166 -9.07 -0.84 12.32
C ASN A 166 -9.77 -0.06 11.21
N LEU A 167 -9.02 0.22 10.14
CA LEU A 167 -9.57 0.59 8.85
C LEU A 167 -9.48 -0.64 7.95
N ASN A 168 -10.62 -1.18 7.53
CA ASN A 168 -10.67 -2.34 6.65
C ASN A 168 -10.91 -1.87 5.22
N ARG A 169 -10.37 -2.63 4.27
CA ARG A 169 -10.58 -2.47 2.84
C ARG A 169 -11.25 -3.73 2.32
N THR A 170 -12.39 -3.59 1.65
CA THR A 170 -13.08 -4.72 0.99
C THR A 170 -12.46 -5.00 -0.38
N GLU A 171 -12.84 -6.12 -1.00
CA GLU A 171 -12.45 -6.47 -2.38
C GLU A 171 -12.88 -5.39 -3.40
N LEU A 172 -13.95 -4.65 -3.10
CA LEU A 172 -14.47 -3.55 -3.92
C LEU A 172 -13.81 -2.19 -3.59
N ASN A 173 -12.72 -2.21 -2.84
CA ASN A 173 -12.02 -1.01 -2.34
C ASN A 173 -12.88 -0.12 -1.45
N GLU A 174 -13.91 -0.65 -0.82
CA GLU A 174 -14.68 0.11 0.16
C GLU A 174 -13.92 0.14 1.49
N PHE A 175 -13.84 1.31 2.09
CA PHE A 175 -13.14 1.53 3.34
C PHE A 175 -14.12 1.72 4.49
N ASN A 176 -13.95 0.96 5.57
CA ASN A 176 -14.77 1.10 6.77
C ASN A 176 -13.93 1.03 8.04
N PHE A 177 -14.34 1.79 9.06
CA PHE A 177 -13.76 1.67 10.39
C PHE A 177 -14.50 0.61 11.19
N SER A 178 -13.76 -0.25 11.89
CA SER A 178 -14.35 -1.23 12.81
C SER A 178 -13.64 -1.24 14.16
N LYS A 179 -14.39 -1.69 15.17
CA LYS A 179 -13.89 -1.88 16.53
C LYS A 179 -13.86 -3.36 16.90
N VAL A 180 -12.67 -3.87 17.18
CA VAL A 180 -12.47 -5.29 17.48
C VAL A 180 -13.11 -5.64 18.82
N GLY A 181 -13.88 -6.74 18.83
CA GLY A 181 -14.50 -7.28 20.04
C GLY A 181 -15.81 -6.62 20.46
N THR A 182 -16.28 -5.57 19.76
CA THR A 182 -17.56 -4.92 20.08
C THR A 182 -18.60 -5.04 18.97
N GLY A 183 -18.22 -5.52 17.78
CA GLY A 183 -19.11 -5.59 16.61
C GLY A 183 -19.56 -4.23 16.07
N VAL A 184 -18.85 -3.16 16.45
CA VAL A 184 -19.16 -1.80 15.99
C VAL A 184 -18.44 -1.53 14.68
N GLU A 185 -19.23 -1.25 13.63
CA GLU A 185 -18.74 -1.03 12.26
C GLU A 185 -19.20 0.32 11.68
N LYS A 186 -20.09 1.04 12.37
CA LYS A 186 -20.57 2.35 11.94
C LYS A 186 -19.78 3.44 12.66
N PHE A 187 -19.25 4.40 11.90
CA PHE A 187 -18.48 5.52 12.45
C PHE A 187 -19.27 6.28 13.54
N ASN A 188 -20.59 6.38 13.40
CA ASN A 188 -21.47 7.03 14.37
C ASN A 188 -21.38 6.48 15.80
N ASP A 189 -21.06 5.20 15.96
CA ASP A 189 -21.06 4.50 17.25
C ASP A 189 -19.68 4.59 17.96
N PHE A 190 -18.71 5.27 17.35
CA PHE A 190 -17.39 5.51 17.94
C PHE A 190 -17.48 6.61 18.99
N SER A 191 -16.65 6.52 20.03
CA SER A 191 -16.54 7.59 21.03
C SER A 191 -16.00 8.87 20.42
N THR A 192 -16.31 10.03 21.01
CA THR A 192 -15.87 11.34 20.50
C THR A 192 -14.35 11.41 20.33
N GLY A 193 -13.58 10.84 21.27
CA GLY A 193 -12.12 10.76 21.16
C GLY A 193 -11.63 9.88 20.01
N GLU A 194 -12.31 8.76 19.75
CA GLU A 194 -11.99 7.88 18.61
C GLU A 194 -12.32 8.58 17.28
N LYS A 195 -13.47 9.25 17.19
CA LYS A 195 -13.86 10.05 16.02
C LYS A 195 -12.87 11.17 15.74
N GLN A 196 -12.44 11.88 16.78
CA GLN A 196 -11.46 12.94 16.66
C GLN A 196 -10.10 12.43 16.17
N LEU A 197 -9.63 11.30 16.72
CA LEU A 197 -8.40 10.65 16.25
C LEU A 197 -8.51 10.24 14.78
N ILE A 198 -9.60 9.57 14.40
CA ILE A 198 -9.85 9.15 13.02
C ILE A 198 -9.89 10.36 12.09
N THR A 199 -10.53 11.45 12.52
CA THR A 199 -10.60 12.70 11.76
C THR A 199 -9.19 13.23 11.46
N PHE A 200 -8.32 13.34 12.47
CA PHE A 200 -6.94 13.77 12.23
C PHE A 200 -6.20 12.88 11.23
N LEU A 201 -6.36 11.56 11.34
CA LEU A 201 -5.68 10.61 10.46
C LEU A 201 -6.22 10.67 9.02
N VAL A 202 -7.53 10.66 8.83
CA VAL A 202 -8.19 10.70 7.50
C VAL A 202 -7.83 11.96 6.76
N TYR A 203 -7.98 13.13 7.39
CA TYR A 203 -7.67 14.40 6.74
C TYR A 203 -6.18 14.54 6.43
N SER A 204 -5.29 14.18 7.36
CA SER A 204 -3.84 14.26 7.10
C SER A 204 -3.36 13.27 6.04
N ALA A 205 -4.03 12.13 5.90
CA ALA A 205 -3.65 11.08 4.96
C ALA A 205 -4.20 11.29 3.56
N ILE A 206 -5.49 11.63 3.44
CA ILE A 206 -6.24 11.60 2.17
C ILE A 206 -6.41 13.01 1.59
N GLU A 207 -6.84 13.96 2.42
CA GLU A 207 -7.21 15.30 1.94
C GLU A 207 -6.01 16.22 1.69
N LEU A 208 -4.88 15.97 2.37
CA LEU A 208 -3.67 16.76 2.15
C LEU A 208 -2.89 16.26 0.92
N PRO A 209 -2.46 17.18 0.04
CA PRO A 209 -1.64 16.82 -1.13
C PRO A 209 -0.33 16.15 -0.72
N LYS A 210 0.05 15.07 -1.41
CA LYS A 210 1.26 14.26 -1.11
C LYS A 210 2.55 15.07 -1.19
N ASP A 211 2.74 15.85 -2.25
CA ASP A 211 4.02 16.51 -2.56
C ASP A 211 4.04 18.02 -2.26
N THR A 212 2.99 18.56 -1.64
CA THR A 212 2.91 19.98 -1.33
C THR A 212 3.06 20.21 0.18
N PRO A 213 3.96 21.11 0.61
CA PRO A 213 4.05 21.52 2.01
C PRO A 213 2.70 22.03 2.51
N SER A 214 2.19 21.41 3.56
CA SER A 214 0.87 21.66 4.13
C SER A 214 1.01 22.15 5.58
N LEU A 215 0.28 23.20 5.94
CA LEU A 215 0.19 23.70 7.31
C LEU A 215 -1.15 23.28 7.91
N ILE A 216 -1.10 22.45 8.96
CA ILE A 216 -2.27 22.10 9.77
C ILE A 216 -2.28 23.01 11.00
N ILE A 217 -3.41 23.67 11.24
CA ILE A 217 -3.63 24.46 12.45
C ILE A 217 -4.67 23.74 13.30
N ILE A 218 -4.33 23.41 14.55
CA ILE A 218 -5.20 22.64 15.45
C ILE A 218 -5.38 23.37 16.78
N ASP A 219 -6.62 23.69 17.10
CA ASP A 219 -7.01 24.22 18.41
C ASP A 219 -7.55 23.08 19.29
N GLU A 220 -7.15 23.05 20.55
CA GLU A 220 -7.49 22.02 21.54
C GLU A 220 -7.46 20.56 21.03
N PRO A 221 -6.35 20.10 20.42
CA PRO A 221 -6.23 18.72 19.94
C PRO A 221 -6.47 17.65 21.01
N GLU A 222 -6.28 17.98 22.29
CA GLU A 222 -6.48 17.09 23.43
C GLU A 222 -7.95 16.81 23.75
N LEU A 223 -8.88 17.61 23.22
CA LEU A 223 -10.29 17.52 23.56
C LEU A 223 -10.75 16.08 23.31
N SER A 224 -11.40 15.45 24.28
CA SER A 224 -11.88 14.06 24.19
C SER A 224 -10.82 12.95 23.99
N LEU A 225 -9.52 13.27 23.85
CA LEU A 225 -8.47 12.26 23.67
C LEU A 225 -7.96 11.72 25.00
N HIS A 226 -7.71 10.41 25.07
CA HIS A 226 -7.04 9.82 26.23
C HIS A 226 -5.56 10.26 26.30
N VAL A 227 -5.01 10.44 27.51
CA VAL A 227 -3.62 10.92 27.74
C VAL A 227 -2.56 10.15 26.93
N LYS A 228 -2.73 8.83 26.79
CA LYS A 228 -1.82 7.99 25.99
C LYS A 228 -1.79 8.40 24.51
N TRP A 229 -2.92 8.84 23.95
CA TRP A 229 -3.02 9.28 22.56
C TRP A 229 -2.52 10.70 22.38
N GLN A 230 -2.79 11.58 23.35
CA GLN A 230 -2.24 12.95 23.36
C GLN A 230 -0.71 12.94 23.19
N ARG A 231 0.00 12.06 23.91
CA ARG A 231 1.46 11.89 23.83
C ARG A 231 2.00 11.40 22.49
N LYS A 232 1.13 10.84 21.65
CA LYS A 232 1.48 10.22 20.37
C LYS A 232 0.99 11.06 19.18
N LEU A 233 0.12 12.04 19.40
CA LEU A 233 -0.61 12.73 18.36
C LEU A 233 0.32 13.44 17.38
N LEU A 234 1.14 14.38 17.87
CA LEU A 234 2.03 15.15 17.03
C LEU A 234 3.06 14.27 16.32
N LYS A 235 3.72 13.36 17.06
CA LYS A 235 4.62 12.35 16.51
C LYS A 235 4.08 11.63 15.28
N ASN A 236 2.84 11.15 15.39
CA ASN A 236 2.22 10.35 14.35
C ASN A 236 1.81 11.20 13.14
N LEU A 237 1.24 12.39 13.38
CA LEU A 237 0.89 13.33 12.30
C LEU A 237 2.13 13.86 11.55
N LEU A 238 3.25 14.02 12.24
CA LEU A 238 4.52 14.49 11.67
C LEU A 238 5.32 13.39 10.95
N LYS A 239 4.84 12.13 10.90
CA LYS A 239 5.48 11.08 10.07
C LYS A 239 5.47 11.44 8.57
N LYS A 240 4.54 12.29 8.12
CA LYS A 240 4.53 12.82 6.76
C LYS A 240 5.40 14.08 6.69
N ASN A 241 6.51 13.99 5.97
CA ASN A 241 7.54 15.04 5.90
C ASN A 241 7.04 16.36 5.29
N ASN A 242 5.92 16.36 4.57
CA ASN A 242 5.34 17.55 3.97
C ASN A 242 4.37 18.29 4.91
N ILE A 243 4.16 17.82 6.14
CA ILE A 243 3.22 18.42 7.10
C ILE A 243 3.98 19.28 8.12
N LYS A 244 3.52 20.52 8.29
CA LYS A 244 3.85 21.39 9.42
C LYS A 244 2.61 21.57 10.29
N ILE A 245 2.78 21.63 11.60
CA ILE A 245 1.68 21.75 12.55
C ILE A 245 1.86 23.00 13.40
N LEU A 246 0.81 23.82 13.48
CA LEU A 246 0.66 24.86 14.49
C LEU A 246 -0.47 24.44 15.42
N SER A 247 -0.20 24.26 16.71
CA SER A 247 -1.22 23.82 17.65
C SER A 247 -1.28 24.70 18.90
N ALA A 248 -2.51 25.00 19.33
CA ALA A 248 -2.81 25.58 20.63
C ALA A 248 -3.38 24.48 21.53
N THR A 249 -2.78 24.27 22.71
CA THR A 249 -3.15 23.20 23.64
C THR A 249 -2.97 23.65 25.08
N HIS A 250 -3.90 23.23 25.93
CA HIS A 250 -3.81 23.29 27.39
C HIS A 250 -3.20 22.01 27.98
N SER A 251 -3.09 20.94 27.19
CA SER A 251 -2.54 19.67 27.66
C SER A 251 -1.01 19.65 27.66
N PRO A 252 -0.36 19.45 28.82
CA PRO A 252 1.08 19.25 28.87
C PRO A 252 1.52 17.92 28.21
N TYR A 253 0.60 17.00 27.93
CA TYR A 253 0.92 15.70 27.36
C TYR A 253 1.10 15.73 25.85
N ILE A 254 0.57 16.75 25.17
CA ILE A 254 0.79 16.98 23.74
C ILE A 254 2.19 17.56 23.50
N LEU A 255 2.71 18.29 24.49
CA LEU A 255 4.05 18.87 24.45
C LEU A 255 5.12 17.78 24.63
N ASN A 256 5.60 17.23 23.52
CA ASN A 256 6.83 16.43 23.50
C ASN A 256 7.98 17.29 22.97
N LYS A 257 8.94 17.66 23.81
CA LYS A 257 10.07 18.57 23.44
C LYS A 257 10.89 18.09 22.24
N LEU A 258 10.87 16.79 21.94
CA LEU A 258 11.60 16.21 20.81
C LEU A 258 10.92 16.46 19.45
N GLU A 259 9.66 16.90 19.44
CA GLU A 259 8.82 17.03 18.23
C GLU A 259 8.41 18.48 17.94
N VAL A 260 8.89 19.43 18.73
CA VAL A 260 8.44 20.83 18.72
C VAL A 260 9.61 21.75 18.36
N ASP A 261 9.52 22.40 17.19
CA ASP A 261 10.52 23.37 16.73
C ASP A 261 10.48 24.69 17.52
N SER A 262 9.29 25.12 17.94
CA SER A 262 9.09 26.36 18.68
C SER A 262 7.88 26.29 19.61
N MET A 263 7.97 26.92 20.78
CA MET A 263 6.91 26.92 21.79
C MET A 263 6.73 28.31 22.38
N ILE A 264 5.49 28.80 22.41
CA ILE A 264 5.11 30.06 23.04
C ILE A 264 4.18 29.71 24.21
N VAL A 265 4.56 30.10 25.42
CA VAL A 265 3.74 29.93 26.61
C VAL A 265 3.15 31.27 27.01
N ARG A 266 1.83 31.40 26.94
CA ARG A 266 1.11 32.58 27.40
C ARG A 266 0.67 32.34 28.84
N LYS A 267 1.26 33.07 29.80
CA LYS A 267 0.77 33.09 31.18
C LYS A 267 -0.41 34.06 31.26
N GLN A 268 -1.55 33.59 31.77
CA GLN A 268 -2.63 34.48 32.15
C GLN A 268 -2.27 35.04 33.53
N GLU A 269 -2.06 36.35 33.63
CA GLU A 269 -1.97 37.00 34.93
C GLU A 269 -3.35 36.95 35.57
N ALA A 270 -3.42 36.43 36.80
CA ALA A 270 -4.65 36.51 37.56
C ALA A 270 -4.87 37.98 37.86
N ASN A 271 -5.93 38.56 37.30
CA ASN A 271 -6.44 39.82 37.83
C ASN A 271 -6.85 39.52 39.28
N GLU A 272 -6.10 40.07 40.24
CA GLU A 272 -6.52 40.13 41.63
C GLU A 272 -7.88 40.86 41.65
N CYS A 273 -8.95 40.11 41.91
CA CYS A 273 -10.26 40.64 42.26
C CYS A 273 -10.45 40.51 43.77
#